data_AF-A0A2T2TDK1-F1
#
_entry.id   AF-A0A2T2TDK1-F1
#
_cell.length_a   1.000
_cell.length_b   1.000
_cell.length_c   1.000
_cell.angle_alpha   90.00
_cell.angle_beta   90.00
_cell.angle_gamma   90.00
#
_symmetry.space_group_name_H-M   'P 1'
#
loop_
_entity.id
_entity.type
_entity.pdbx_description
1 polymer ?
#
loop_
_entity_poly.entity_id
_entity_poly.type
_entity_poly.pdbx_seq_one_letter_code
_entity_poly.pdbx_strand_id
1 'polypeptide(L)'
;MGDDFDRLDTLREDSRDDIPMAHRMKRFVEALQVRIVRALDDRDDGASFRVDRWSREEGGGGITTVIEGGDVFEKGGVNTSAVHGPLPDRMAREFDVEEAPFYATGLSLVVHPRS
;
A
#
# COMPACT_ATOMS: atom_id res chain seq x y z
N MET A 1 18.88 -2.34 12.68
CA MET A 1 19.39 -2.24 11.31
C MET A 1 18.51 -1.18 10.66
N GLY A 2 19.09 0.01 10.41
CA GLY A 2 18.37 1.28 10.28
C GLY A 2 17.22 1.21 9.29
N ASP A 3 16.01 1.48 9.79
CA ASP A 3 14.83 1.69 8.96
C ASP A 3 14.55 3.19 8.89
N ASP A 4 15.65 3.91 8.60
CA ASP A 4 15.62 5.31 8.26
C ASP A 4 15.09 5.42 6.82
N PHE A 5 14.44 6.54 6.52
CA PHE A 5 13.69 6.73 5.29
C PHE A 5 14.52 6.54 4.00
N ASP A 6 15.84 6.46 4.12
CA ASP A 6 16.86 6.05 3.14
C ASP A 6 16.43 4.89 2.23
N ARG A 7 15.70 3.91 2.75
CA ARG A 7 15.24 2.78 1.92
C ARG A 7 14.28 3.21 0.82
N LEU A 8 13.39 4.17 1.12
CA LEU A 8 12.44 4.69 0.12
C LEU A 8 13.17 5.55 -0.90
N ASP A 9 14.14 6.34 -0.46
CA ASP A 9 14.94 7.21 -1.34
C ASP A 9 15.81 6.36 -2.27
N THR A 10 16.44 5.30 -1.75
CA THR A 10 17.15 4.29 -2.55
C THR A 10 16.24 3.66 -3.62
N LEU A 11 15.00 3.30 -3.27
CA LEU A 11 14.04 2.72 -4.22
C LEU A 11 13.61 3.70 -5.32
N ARG A 12 13.74 5.01 -5.09
CA ARG A 12 13.45 6.07 -6.08
C ARG A 12 14.65 6.39 -6.97
N GLU A 13 15.83 6.50 -6.37
CA GLU A 13 17.02 7.02 -7.05
C GLU A 13 17.83 5.94 -7.76
N ASP A 14 17.89 4.72 -7.23
CA ASP A 14 18.55 3.57 -7.83
C ASP A 14 17.51 2.50 -8.21
N SER A 15 16.71 2.82 -9.23
CA SER A 15 15.71 1.90 -9.73
C SER A 15 16.40 0.68 -10.36
N ARG A 16 16.37 -0.44 -9.64
CA ARG A 16 16.81 -1.78 -10.09
C ARG A 16 16.05 -2.24 -11.33
N ASP A 17 16.44 -1.72 -12.50
CA ASP A 17 15.73 -1.95 -13.77
C ASP A 17 15.80 -3.42 -14.24
N ASP A 18 16.69 -4.20 -13.63
CA ASP A 18 16.75 -5.66 -13.72
C ASP A 18 15.55 -6.38 -13.08
N ILE A 19 14.72 -5.69 -12.30
CA ILE A 19 13.54 -6.22 -11.62
C ILE A 19 12.27 -5.73 -12.32
N PRO A 20 11.25 -6.58 -12.56
CA PRO A 20 9.99 -6.14 -13.16
C PRO A 20 9.34 -4.97 -12.41
N MET A 21 8.77 -4.01 -13.15
CA MET A 21 8.12 -2.81 -12.58
C MET A 21 7.08 -3.17 -11.50
N ALA A 22 6.31 -4.23 -11.70
CA ALA A 22 5.35 -4.74 -10.73
C ALA A 22 5.97 -4.99 -9.34
N HIS A 23 7.13 -5.66 -9.29
CA HIS A 23 7.83 -5.95 -8.04
C HIS A 23 8.46 -4.69 -7.43
N ARG A 24 8.99 -3.78 -8.26
CA ARG A 24 9.54 -2.51 -7.79
C ARG A 24 8.47 -1.65 -7.14
N MET A 25 7.34 -1.49 -7.82
CA MET A 25 6.22 -0.69 -7.33
C MET A 25 5.62 -1.27 -6.06
N LYS A 26 5.43 -2.60 -5.97
CA LYS A 26 4.99 -3.27 -4.73
C LYS A 26 5.89 -2.91 -3.55
N ARG A 27 7.21 -3.08 -3.70
CA ARG A 27 8.18 -2.79 -2.65
C ARG A 27 8.14 -1.31 -2.26
N PHE A 28 7.99 -0.43 -3.24
CA PHE A 28 7.91 1.00 -3.02
C PHE A 28 6.66 1.37 -2.21
N VAL A 29 5.46 0.90 -2.60
CA VAL A 29 4.22 1.24 -1.88
C VAL A 29 4.15 0.64 -0.47
N GLU A 30 4.69 -0.57 -0.26
CA GLU A 30 4.80 -1.18 1.07
C GLU A 30 5.76 -0.41 1.98
N ALA A 31 6.92 0.01 1.45
CA ALA A 31 7.85 0.86 2.20
C ALA A 31 7.25 2.24 2.51
N LEU A 32 6.50 2.81 1.55
CA LEU A 32 5.82 4.09 1.73
C LEU A 32 4.73 4.01 2.81
N GLN A 33 3.96 2.92 2.87
CA GLN A 33 2.99 2.68 3.96
C GLN A 33 3.68 2.71 5.32
N VAL A 34 4.78 1.97 5.50
CA VAL A 34 5.53 1.94 6.77
C VAL A 34 5.97 3.35 7.16
N ARG A 35 6.51 4.11 6.21
CA ARG A 35 6.94 5.51 6.43
C ARG A 35 5.78 6.39 6.90
N ILE A 36 4.66 6.34 6.18
CA ILE A 36 3.49 7.18 6.50
C ILE A 36 2.89 6.78 7.85
N VAL A 37 2.71 5.48 8.08
CA VAL A 37 2.16 4.97 9.35
C VAL A 37 3.01 5.43 10.52
N ARG A 38 4.34 5.29 10.47
CA ARG A 38 5.23 5.81 11.52
C ARG A 38 5.08 7.31 11.74
N ALA A 39 5.10 8.08 10.65
CA ALA A 39 4.97 9.53 10.74
C ALA A 39 3.62 9.99 11.31
N LEU A 40 2.54 9.21 11.13
CA LEU A 40 1.24 9.47 11.73
C LEU A 40 1.18 8.99 13.18
N ASP A 41 1.68 7.80 13.48
CA ASP A 41 1.73 7.21 14.83
C ASP A 41 2.54 8.12 15.79
N ASP A 42 3.66 8.70 15.34
CA ASP A 42 4.46 9.68 16.08
C ASP A 42 3.71 10.99 16.42
N ARG A 43 2.48 11.17 15.93
CA ARG A 43 1.64 12.36 16.18
C ARG A 43 0.38 12.07 16.98
N ASP A 44 0.13 10.83 17.37
CA ASP A 44 -1.04 10.47 18.15
C ASP A 44 -0.64 9.53 19.30
N ASP A 45 -0.53 10.08 20.51
CA ASP A 45 -0.23 9.29 21.71
C ASP A 45 -1.46 8.53 22.25
N GLY A 46 -2.65 8.82 21.73
CA GLY A 46 -3.93 8.31 22.23
C GLY A 46 -4.36 6.98 21.59
N ALA A 47 -3.87 6.68 20.39
CA ALA A 47 -4.10 5.40 19.73
C ALA A 47 -2.94 5.00 18.80
N SER A 48 -2.75 3.69 18.64
CA SER A 48 -1.76 3.15 17.70
C SER A 48 -2.43 2.49 16.49
N PHE A 49 -1.72 2.47 15.38
CA PHE A 49 -2.18 1.76 14.18
C PHE A 49 -2.22 0.23 14.39
N ARG A 50 -3.34 -0.38 13.99
CA ARG A 50 -3.53 -1.84 13.89
C ARG A 50 -3.23 -2.30 12.47
N VAL A 51 -2.44 -3.35 12.34
CA VAL A 51 -2.02 -3.92 11.05
C VAL A 51 -2.69 -5.27 10.84
N ASP A 52 -3.35 -5.41 9.70
CA ASP A 52 -3.94 -6.67 9.24
C ASP A 52 -3.36 -7.05 7.86
N ARG A 53 -2.90 -8.30 7.73
CA ARG A 53 -2.32 -8.83 6.49
C ARG A 53 -3.24 -9.90 5.95
N TRP A 54 -3.58 -9.80 4.68
CA TRP A 54 -4.53 -10.70 4.05
C TRP A 54 -4.08 -11.11 2.65
N SER A 55 -4.64 -12.22 2.18
CA SER A 55 -4.44 -12.79 0.85
C SER A 55 -5.79 -13.11 0.21
N ARG A 56 -5.81 -13.18 -1.12
CA ARG A 56 -6.98 -13.62 -1.90
C ARG A 56 -6.72 -14.97 -2.54
N GLU A 57 -7.72 -15.83 -2.55
CA GLU A 57 -7.67 -17.12 -3.28
C GLU A 57 -7.45 -16.92 -4.78
N GLU A 58 -8.03 -15.84 -5.33
CA GLU A 58 -7.92 -15.46 -6.75
C GLU A 58 -6.54 -14.89 -7.13
N GLY A 59 -5.70 -14.57 -6.13
CA GLY A 59 -4.34 -14.05 -6.33
C GLY A 59 -4.05 -12.73 -5.63
N GLY A 60 -2.84 -12.65 -5.06
CA GLY A 60 -2.33 -11.47 -4.37
C GLY A 60 -2.88 -11.27 -2.96
N GLY A 61 -2.91 -10.02 -2.51
CA GLY A 61 -3.25 -9.67 -1.14
C GLY A 61 -3.02 -8.20 -0.81
N GLY A 62 -2.92 -7.90 0.47
CA GLY A 62 -2.68 -6.54 0.94
C GLY A 62 -2.34 -6.44 2.42
N ILE A 63 -2.06 -5.21 2.83
CA ILE A 63 -1.82 -4.81 4.20
C ILE A 63 -2.77 -3.67 4.51
N THR A 64 -3.73 -3.93 5.38
CA THR A 64 -4.64 -2.92 5.91
C THR A 64 -4.01 -2.36 7.19
N THR A 65 -3.93 -1.04 7.32
CA THR A 65 -3.40 -0.41 8.54
C THR A 65 -4.32 0.71 8.96
N VAL A 66 -4.92 0.60 10.16
CA VAL A 66 -5.99 1.47 10.62
C VAL A 66 -5.74 2.02 12.02
N ILE A 67 -6.09 3.28 12.25
CA ILE A 67 -6.14 3.92 13.57
C ILE A 67 -7.58 4.38 13.83
N GLU A 68 -8.05 4.23 15.05
CA GLU A 68 -9.39 4.68 15.47
C GLU A 68 -9.33 5.14 16.92
N GLY A 69 -10.03 6.23 17.22
CA GLY A 69 -10.19 6.73 18.58
C GLY A 69 -8.93 7.39 19.15
N GLY A 70 -8.03 7.89 18.31
CA GLY A 70 -6.86 8.66 18.74
C GLY A 70 -7.21 10.07 19.20
N ASP A 71 -6.22 10.75 19.76
CA ASP A 71 -6.30 12.13 20.26
C ASP A 71 -6.25 13.13 19.10
N VAL A 72 -5.49 12.81 18.04
CA VAL A 72 -5.35 13.62 16.84
C VAL A 72 -6.19 13.07 15.69
N PHE A 73 -6.19 11.75 15.49
CA PHE A 73 -6.93 11.08 14.44
C PHE A 73 -8.17 10.37 15.00
N GLU A 74 -9.36 10.86 14.65
CA GLU A 74 -10.62 10.17 14.96
C GLU A 74 -10.63 8.79 14.31
N LYS A 75 -10.25 8.75 13.02
CA LYS A 75 -10.12 7.52 12.23
C LYS A 75 -9.15 7.73 11.07
N GLY A 76 -8.35 6.72 10.76
CA GLY A 76 -7.44 6.77 9.61
C GLY A 76 -7.12 5.39 9.07
N GLY A 77 -6.70 5.35 7.81
CA GLY A 77 -6.28 4.14 7.12
C GLY A 77 -5.17 4.44 6.12
N VAL A 78 -4.13 3.61 6.12
CA VAL A 78 -3.06 3.60 5.12
C VAL A 78 -2.93 2.16 4.62
N ASN A 79 -3.53 1.87 3.47
CA ASN A 79 -3.67 0.50 2.98
C ASN A 79 -2.83 0.27 1.73
N THR A 80 -2.29 -0.92 1.58
CA THR A 80 -1.61 -1.35 0.35
C THR A 80 -2.24 -2.61 -0.20
N SER A 81 -2.33 -2.71 -1.52
CA SER A 81 -2.73 -3.95 -2.20
C SER A 81 -1.74 -4.28 -3.31
N ALA A 82 -1.60 -5.58 -3.58
CA ALA A 82 -0.89 -6.13 -4.72
C ALA A 82 -1.67 -7.37 -5.17
N VAL A 83 -2.51 -7.20 -6.19
CA VAL A 83 -3.42 -8.22 -6.70
C VAL A 83 -3.06 -8.59 -8.13
N HIS A 84 -3.31 -9.85 -8.48
CA HIS A 84 -3.03 -10.38 -9.81
C HIS A 84 -4.02 -11.49 -10.14
N GLY A 85 -4.22 -11.75 -11.42
CA GLY A 85 -5.14 -12.77 -11.89
C GLY A 85 -5.50 -12.56 -13.36
N PRO A 86 -6.59 -13.20 -13.83
CA PRO A 86 -7.17 -12.88 -15.13
C PRO A 86 -7.82 -11.49 -15.10
N LEU A 87 -7.66 -10.71 -16.18
CA LEU A 87 -8.32 -9.42 -16.32
C LEU A 87 -9.84 -9.64 -16.34
N PRO A 88 -10.62 -8.96 -15.47
CA PRO A 88 -12.08 -9.14 -15.46
C PRO A 88 -12.70 -8.76 -16.81
N ASP A 89 -13.70 -9.53 -17.29
CA ASP A 89 -14.38 -9.32 -18.58
C ASP A 89 -14.81 -7.87 -18.81
N ARG A 90 -15.31 -7.21 -17.76
CA ARG A 90 -15.74 -5.82 -17.83
C ARG A 90 -14.57 -4.90 -18.19
N MET A 91 -13.41 -5.08 -17.54
CA MET A 91 -12.21 -4.31 -17.85
C MET A 91 -11.66 -4.66 -19.22
N ALA A 92 -11.66 -5.94 -19.61
CA ALA A 92 -11.21 -6.35 -20.95
C ALA A 92 -12.01 -5.64 -22.05
N ARG A 93 -13.35 -5.59 -21.92
CA ARG A 93 -14.23 -4.83 -22.83
C ARG A 93 -14.00 -3.32 -22.78
N GLU A 94 -13.77 -2.77 -21.60
CA GLU A 94 -13.56 -1.32 -21.43
C GLU A 94 -12.20 -0.85 -21.99
N PHE A 95 -11.18 -1.71 -21.95
CA PHE A 95 -9.86 -1.45 -22.52
C PHE A 95 -9.69 -1.91 -23.97
N ASP A 96 -10.72 -2.53 -24.56
CA ASP A 96 -10.69 -3.11 -25.90
C ASP A 96 -9.52 -4.09 -26.10
N VAL A 97 -9.35 -5.00 -25.13
CA VAL A 97 -8.32 -6.05 -25.13
C VAL A 97 -8.96 -7.42 -24.94
N GLU A 98 -8.29 -8.44 -25.46
CA GLU A 98 -8.62 -9.83 -25.13
C GLU A 98 -8.29 -10.15 -23.66
N GLU A 99 -8.80 -11.28 -23.15
CA GLU A 99 -8.44 -11.77 -21.82
C GLU A 99 -6.91 -11.82 -21.66
N ALA A 100 -6.41 -11.08 -20.68
CA ALA A 100 -4.99 -10.95 -20.40
C ALA A 100 -4.73 -11.15 -18.90
N PRO A 101 -3.54 -11.63 -18.50
CA PRO A 101 -3.13 -11.56 -17.11
C PRO A 101 -2.99 -10.09 -16.71
N PHE A 102 -3.45 -9.75 -15.50
CA PHE A 102 -3.27 -8.41 -14.95
C PHE A 102 -2.49 -8.46 -13.63
N TYR A 103 -1.87 -7.32 -13.33
CA TYR A 103 -1.28 -7.03 -12.04
C TYR A 103 -1.64 -5.59 -11.67
N ALA A 104 -2.09 -5.38 -10.43
CA ALA A 104 -2.35 -4.05 -9.89
C ALA A 104 -1.80 -3.95 -8.47
N THR A 105 -1.06 -2.89 -8.19
CA THR A 105 -0.60 -2.56 -6.84
C THR A 105 -0.73 -1.08 -6.58
N GLY A 106 -0.99 -0.71 -5.33
CA GLY A 106 -1.14 0.68 -4.94
C GLY A 106 -1.21 0.87 -3.45
N LEU A 107 -1.12 2.13 -3.05
CA LEU A 107 -1.39 2.63 -1.71
C LEU A 107 -2.65 3.50 -1.74
N SER A 108 -3.54 3.32 -0.78
CA SER A 108 -4.65 4.23 -0.52
C SER A 108 -4.56 4.77 0.89
N LEU A 109 -4.88 6.06 1.07
CA LEU A 109 -4.81 6.74 2.35
C LEU A 109 -6.03 7.63 2.55
N VAL A 110 -6.65 7.51 3.71
CA VAL A 110 -7.71 8.40 4.18
C VAL A 110 -7.47 8.67 5.66
N VAL A 111 -7.52 9.93 6.08
CA VAL A 111 -7.32 10.33 7.47
C VAL A 111 -8.38 11.36 7.84
N HIS A 112 -9.03 11.14 8.99
CA HIS A 112 -10.01 12.03 9.60
C HIS A 112 -9.43 12.59 10.92
N PRO A 113 -8.97 13.84 10.93
CA PRO A 113 -8.57 14.52 12.16
C PRO A 113 -9.76 14.73 13.10
N ARG A 114 -9.51 14.80 14.41
CA ARG A 114 -10.54 15.04 15.42
C ARG A 114 -11.02 16.51 15.49
N SER A 115 -10.29 17.45 14.91
CA SER A 115 -10.55 18.90 14.97
C SER A 115 -10.28 19.63 13.66
#